data_AF-A0AA39LGB0-F1
#
_entry.id   AF-A0AA39LGB0-F1
#
_cell.length_a   1.000
_cell.length_b   1.000
_cell.length_c   1.000
_cell.angle_alpha   90.00
_cell.angle_beta   90.00
_cell.angle_gamma   90.00
#
_symmetry.space_group_name_H-M   'P 1'
#
loop_
_entity.id
_entity.type
_entity.pdbx_description
1 polymer ?
#
loop_
_entity_poly.entity_id
_entity_poly.type
_entity_poly.pdbx_seq_one_letter_code
_entity_poly.pdbx_strand_id
1 'polypeptide(L)'
;MTDGWFELSTEGSLVIWEGVCAIRHHNHVTLLKRTKYGVVQIVTVAPPDVNITSDGYWTCAELTGKMSSGESYHFHAIDPQNAITLLRVACPDRLQSLTIRLDPDPLRLKDITATSERIDSWMRIRYLLKPLEFHLLFDNNMPM
;
A
#
# COMPACT_ATOMS: atom_id res chain seq x y z
N MET A 1 15.77 4.32 15.11
CA MET A 1 14.59 4.59 15.95
C MET A 1 13.53 3.64 15.42
N THR A 2 12.87 2.80 16.23
CA THR A 2 11.70 2.06 15.70
C THR A 2 10.54 3.02 15.76
N ASP A 3 10.56 3.90 14.75
CA ASP A 3 9.48 4.77 14.35
C ASP A 3 8.22 3.89 14.23
N GLY A 4 7.12 4.35 14.83
CA GLY A 4 5.80 3.72 14.79
C GLY A 4 5.35 3.21 13.41
N TRP A 5 4.24 2.50 13.37
CA TRP A 5 3.71 1.96 12.11
C TRP A 5 2.53 2.78 11.60
N PHE A 6 1.92 3.52 12.53
CA PHE A 6 0.74 4.33 12.32
C PHE A 6 0.59 5.29 13.49
N GLU A 7 -0.23 6.31 13.30
CA GLU A 7 -0.76 7.17 14.36
C GLU A 7 -2.22 7.53 14.07
N LEU A 8 -2.94 7.90 15.12
CA LEU A 8 -4.25 8.54 14.99
C LEU A 8 -4.01 10.05 15.05
N SER A 9 -4.26 10.74 13.94
CA SER A 9 -4.09 12.18 13.85
C SER A 9 -5.08 12.91 14.75
N THR A 10 -4.77 14.17 15.08
CA THR A 10 -5.66 15.05 15.86
C THR A 10 -7.02 15.29 15.20
N GLU A 11 -7.11 15.10 13.88
CA GLU A 11 -8.30 15.21 13.05
C GLU A 11 -9.08 13.89 12.94
N GLY A 12 -8.60 12.82 13.60
CA GLY A 12 -9.26 11.51 13.60
C GLY A 12 -8.95 10.65 12.37
N SER A 13 -7.95 11.00 11.56
CA SER A 13 -7.47 10.13 10.48
C SER A 13 -6.47 9.10 11.03
N LEU A 14 -6.49 7.89 10.47
CA LEU A 14 -5.46 6.88 10.70
C LEU A 14 -4.36 7.08 9.67
N VAL A 15 -3.23 7.63 10.10
CA VAL A 15 -2.05 7.83 9.26
C VAL A 15 -1.20 6.57 9.36
N ILE A 16 -0.93 5.91 8.22
CA ILE A 16 -0.02 4.77 8.17
C ILE A 16 1.30 5.17 7.53
N TRP A 17 2.39 4.51 7.94
CA TRP A 17 3.71 4.78 7.39
C TRP A 17 4.17 3.67 6.45
N GLU A 18 5.37 3.82 5.94
CA GLU A 18 5.96 2.96 4.92
C GLU A 18 5.92 1.47 5.26
N GLY A 19 5.55 0.68 4.26
CA GLY A 19 5.49 -0.76 4.35
C GLY A 19 4.31 -1.29 5.18
N VAL A 20 3.38 -0.42 5.59
CA VAL A 20 2.18 -0.79 6.36
C VAL A 20 0.98 -0.85 5.43
N CYS A 21 0.33 -2.01 5.42
CA CYS A 21 -0.93 -2.23 4.72
C CYS A 21 -2.07 -2.19 5.74
N ALA A 22 -2.97 -1.22 5.58
CA ALA A 22 -4.18 -1.11 6.37
C ALA A 22 -5.37 -1.73 5.65
N ILE A 23 -6.16 -2.52 6.37
CA ILE A 23 -7.36 -3.18 5.89
C ILE A 23 -8.51 -2.69 6.75
N ARG A 24 -9.48 -2.02 6.12
CA ARG A 24 -10.66 -1.49 6.79
C ARG A 24 -11.73 -2.58 6.89
N HIS A 25 -12.10 -2.90 8.12
CA HIS A 25 -13.28 -3.71 8.43
C HIS A 25 -14.38 -2.81 8.98
N HIS A 26 -15.55 -3.40 9.30
CA HIS A 26 -16.71 -2.63 9.75
C HIS A 26 -16.47 -1.86 11.07
N ASN A 27 -15.70 -2.41 12.01
CA ASN A 27 -15.51 -1.86 13.36
C ASN A 27 -14.04 -1.77 13.80
N HIS A 28 -13.10 -2.10 12.92
CA HIS A 28 -11.68 -2.08 13.21
C HIS A 28 -10.86 -1.94 11.93
N VAL A 29 -9.59 -1.57 12.10
CA VAL A 29 -8.59 -1.64 11.04
C VAL A 29 -7.54 -2.66 11.42
N THR A 30 -7.22 -3.53 10.48
CA THR A 30 -6.07 -4.44 10.57
C THR A 30 -4.88 -3.82 9.87
N LEU A 31 -3.75 -3.75 10.56
CA LEU A 31 -2.48 -3.23 10.05
C LEU A 31 -1.50 -4.39 9.89
N LEU A 32 -0.98 -4.57 8.68
CA LEU A 32 0.04 -5.58 8.37
C LEU A 32 1.36 -4.89 8.05
N LYS A 33 2.46 -5.41 8.60
CA LYS A 33 3.82 -4.98 8.22
C LYS A 33 4.74 -6.18 8.06
N ARG A 34 5.56 -6.16 7.02
CA ARG A 34 6.62 -7.15 6.84
C ARG A 34 7.81 -6.80 7.73
N THR A 35 8.28 -7.76 8.52
CA THR A 35 9.46 -7.65 9.37
C THR A 35 10.46 -8.76 9.02
N LYS A 36 11.66 -8.74 9.63
CA LYS A 36 12.62 -9.84 9.51
C LYS A 36 12.11 -11.18 10.06
N TYR A 37 11.06 -11.17 10.89
CA TYR A 37 10.47 -12.36 11.50
C TYR A 37 9.19 -12.83 10.79
N GLY A 38 8.85 -12.22 9.66
CA GLY A 38 7.61 -12.48 8.94
C GLY A 38 6.65 -11.29 9.00
N VAL A 39 5.39 -11.55 8.64
CA VAL A 39 4.34 -10.52 8.67
C VAL A 39 3.76 -10.44 10.06
N VAL A 40 3.76 -9.22 10.62
CA VAL A 40 3.12 -8.92 11.89
C VAL A 40 1.80 -8.24 11.60
N GLN A 41 0.80 -8.59 12.41
CA GLN A 41 -0.54 -8.03 12.35
C GLN A 41 -0.86 -7.29 13.65
N ILE A 42 -1.39 -6.08 13.52
CA ILE A 42 -1.94 -5.28 14.62
C ILE A 42 -3.41 -5.00 14.29
N VAL A 43 -4.29 -5.10 15.29
CA VAL A 43 -5.69 -4.73 15.15
C VAL A 43 -5.94 -3.50 16.02
N THR A 44 -6.46 -2.43 15.41
CA THR A 44 -6.85 -1.22 16.12
C THR A 44 -8.34 -0.97 15.97
N VAL A 45 -8.99 -0.55 17.06
CA VAL A 45 -10.38 -0.10 17.00
C VAL A 45 -10.42 1.23 16.27
N ALA A 46 -11.29 1.33 15.28
CA ALA A 46 -11.47 2.56 14.51
C ALA A 46 -12.93 2.62 14.01
N PRO A 47 -13.49 3.83 13.86
CA PRO A 47 -14.83 3.97 13.31
C PRO A 47 -14.89 3.48 11.85
N PRO A 48 -16.07 3.04 11.36
CA PRO A 48 -16.21 2.46 10.02
C PRO A 48 -15.76 3.38 8.89
N ASP A 49 -15.89 4.68 9.09
CA ASP A 49 -15.60 5.76 8.16
C ASP A 49 -14.25 6.44 8.45
N VAL A 50 -13.39 5.84 9.28
CA VAL A 50 -12.05 6.38 9.55
C VAL A 50 -11.33 6.65 8.23
N ASN A 51 -10.89 7.88 8.05
CA ASN A 51 -10.06 8.23 6.92
C ASN A 51 -8.68 7.59 7.12
N ILE A 52 -8.24 6.78 6.15
CA ILE A 52 -6.90 6.18 6.19
C ILE A 52 -6.05 6.96 5.20
N THR A 53 -5.02 7.60 5.71
CA THR A 53 -4.04 8.32 4.90
C THR A 53 -2.68 7.66 5.06
N SER A 54 -1.76 8.01 4.17
CA SER A 54 -0.40 7.55 4.25
C SER A 54 0.57 8.72 4.31
N ASP A 55 1.60 8.58 5.14
CA ASP A 55 2.78 9.42 5.15
C ASP A 55 4.00 8.52 4.90
N GLY A 56 4.36 8.38 3.64
CA GLY A 56 5.52 7.60 3.24
C GLY A 56 6.25 8.26 2.09
N TYR A 57 7.52 7.92 1.91
CA TYR A 57 8.38 8.62 0.98
C TYR A 57 7.88 8.51 -0.46
N TRP A 58 8.18 9.55 -1.23
CA TRP A 58 7.89 9.65 -2.67
C TRP A 58 8.51 8.51 -3.50
N THR A 59 9.50 7.79 -2.95
CA THR A 59 10.10 6.59 -3.57
C THR A 59 9.22 5.34 -3.50
N CYS A 60 8.22 5.31 -2.62
CA CYS A 60 7.28 4.21 -2.48
C CYS A 60 6.12 4.33 -3.49
N ALA A 61 5.22 3.35 -3.46
CA ALA A 61 3.96 3.40 -4.20
C ALA A 61 2.77 3.33 -3.24
N GLU A 62 1.73 4.09 -3.53
CA GLU A 62 0.44 4.01 -2.85
C GLU A 62 -0.44 2.98 -3.56
N LEU A 63 -0.90 1.98 -2.81
CA LEU A 63 -1.75 0.90 -3.28
C LEU A 63 -3.10 1.00 -2.57
N THR A 64 -4.16 1.02 -3.36
CA THR A 64 -5.54 1.04 -2.86
C THR A 64 -6.39 0.04 -3.64
N GLY A 65 -7.47 -0.44 -3.02
CA GLY A 65 -8.39 -1.34 -3.71
C GLY A 65 -9.32 -2.06 -2.77
N LYS A 66 -9.94 -3.13 -3.28
CA LYS A 66 -10.88 -3.98 -2.55
C LYS A 66 -10.51 -5.45 -2.64
N MET A 67 -10.78 -6.18 -1.56
CA MET A 67 -10.71 -7.63 -1.49
C MET A 67 -11.99 -8.27 -2.02
N SER A 68 -11.95 -9.57 -2.31
CA SER A 68 -13.14 -10.35 -2.70
C SER A 68 -14.26 -10.33 -1.66
N SER A 69 -13.90 -10.23 -0.38
CA SER A 69 -14.81 -10.13 0.76
C SER A 69 -15.45 -8.75 0.93
N GLY A 70 -14.99 -7.74 0.17
CA GLY A 70 -15.54 -6.40 0.13
C GLY A 70 -14.76 -5.35 0.93
N GLU A 71 -13.86 -5.77 1.83
CA GLU A 71 -12.98 -4.88 2.58
C GLU A 71 -12.07 -4.06 1.66
N SER A 72 -11.89 -2.78 2.01
CA SER A 72 -10.93 -1.90 1.32
C SER A 72 -9.58 -1.94 2.02
N TYR A 73 -8.51 -1.81 1.25
CA TYR A 73 -7.16 -1.62 1.78
C TYR A 73 -6.51 -0.32 1.30
N HIS A 74 -5.62 0.21 2.14
CA HIS A 74 -4.74 1.34 1.86
C HIS A 74 -3.32 0.96 2.26
N PHE A 75 -2.35 1.14 1.37
CA PHE A 75 -1.01 0.60 1.59
C PHE A 75 0.05 1.45 0.92
N HIS A 76 1.00 1.96 1.71
CA HIS A 76 2.24 2.54 1.19
C HIS A 76 3.33 1.48 1.04
N ALA A 77 3.42 0.86 -0.13
CA ALA A 77 4.34 -0.24 -0.36
C ALA A 77 5.75 0.26 -0.69
N ILE A 78 6.74 -0.31 -0.01
CA ILE A 78 8.16 0.08 -0.17
C ILE A 78 8.67 -0.35 -1.55
N ASP A 79 8.29 -1.55 -1.96
CA ASP A 79 8.69 -2.17 -3.23
C ASP A 79 7.63 -3.20 -3.68
N PRO A 80 7.68 -3.68 -4.93
CA PRO A 80 6.73 -4.68 -5.43
C PRO A 80 6.68 -5.97 -4.62
N GLN A 81 7.81 -6.43 -4.07
CA GLN A 81 7.86 -7.68 -3.30
C GLN A 81 7.17 -7.52 -1.94
N ASN A 82 7.37 -6.38 -1.28
CA ASN A 82 6.65 -5.98 -0.08
C ASN A 82 5.14 -5.93 -0.35
N ALA A 83 4.73 -5.32 -1.48
CA ALA A 83 3.34 -5.29 -1.91
C ALA A 83 2.72 -6.69 -2.04
N ILE A 84 3.39 -7.56 -2.80
CA ILE A 84 2.94 -8.93 -3.05
C ILE A 84 2.83 -9.73 -1.76
N THR A 85 3.84 -9.64 -0.88
CA THR A 85 3.86 -10.38 0.38
C THR A 85 2.70 -10.00 1.27
N LEU A 86 2.45 -8.69 1.48
CA LEU A 86 1.38 -8.27 2.38
C LEU A 86 0.00 -8.49 1.78
N LEU A 87 -0.20 -8.24 0.49
CA LEU A 87 -1.51 -8.47 -0.14
C LEU A 87 -1.91 -9.95 -0.19
N ARG A 88 -0.95 -10.88 -0.30
CA ARG A 88 -1.24 -12.33 -0.20
C ARG A 88 -1.62 -12.78 1.20
N VAL A 89 -1.09 -12.13 2.23
CA VAL A 89 -1.49 -12.39 3.62
C VAL A 89 -2.85 -11.76 3.90
N ALA A 90 -3.07 -10.54 3.42
CA ALA A 90 -4.31 -9.79 3.58
C ALA A 90 -5.50 -10.48 2.89
N CYS A 91 -5.29 -10.96 1.67
CA CYS A 91 -6.29 -11.61 0.84
C CYS A 91 -5.66 -12.89 0.24
N PRO A 92 -5.83 -14.05 0.89
CA PRO A 92 -5.35 -15.32 0.33
C PRO A 92 -6.11 -15.70 -0.95
N ASP A 93 -7.33 -15.16 -1.09
CA ASP A 93 -8.12 -15.23 -2.31
C ASP A 93 -7.71 -14.16 -3.33
N ARG A 94 -8.53 -13.98 -4.36
CA ARG A 94 -8.30 -13.01 -5.43
C ARG A 94 -8.73 -11.60 -5.01
N LEU A 95 -7.88 -10.60 -5.28
CA LEU A 95 -8.27 -9.19 -5.13
C LEU A 95 -9.38 -8.81 -6.13
N GLN A 96 -10.36 -8.04 -5.66
CA GLN A 96 -11.38 -7.45 -6.53
C GLN A 96 -10.75 -6.34 -7.36
N SER A 97 -10.06 -5.40 -6.73
CA SER A 97 -9.39 -4.30 -7.43
C SER A 97 -8.03 -3.98 -6.82
N LEU A 98 -7.13 -3.49 -7.67
CA LEU A 98 -5.82 -2.98 -7.30
C LEU A 98 -5.47 -1.76 -8.13
N THR A 99 -5.37 -0.61 -7.47
CA THR A 99 -4.83 0.62 -8.03
C THR A 99 -3.47 0.86 -7.40
N ILE A 100 -2.47 1.08 -8.24
CA ILE A 100 -1.11 1.44 -7.83
C ILE A 100 -0.86 2.85 -8.34
N ARG A 101 -0.54 3.78 -7.44
CA ARG A 101 -0.14 5.15 -7.74
C ARG A 101 1.33 5.33 -7.35
N LEU A 102 2.15 5.77 -8.29
CA LEU A 102 3.58 5.95 -8.05
C LEU A 102 4.20 7.05 -8.91
N ASP A 103 5.28 7.62 -8.40
CA ASP A 103 6.17 8.45 -9.19
C ASP A 103 7.12 7.57 -10.01
N PRO A 104 7.14 7.68 -11.35
CA PRO A 104 8.00 6.87 -12.21
C PRO A 104 9.49 7.24 -12.12
N ASP A 105 9.83 8.48 -11.73
CA ASP A 105 11.21 8.97 -11.55
C ASP A 105 11.35 9.70 -10.20
N PRO A 106 11.21 8.99 -9.06
CA PRO A 106 11.09 9.62 -7.74
C PRO A 106 12.34 10.44 -7.36
N LEU A 107 13.51 10.10 -7.91
CA LEU A 107 14.77 10.80 -7.63
C LEU A 107 15.08 11.91 -8.65
N ARG A 108 14.18 12.16 -9.62
CA ARG A 108 14.31 13.18 -10.67
C ARG A 108 15.60 13.06 -11.47
N LEU A 109 16.08 11.82 -11.64
CA LEU A 109 17.35 11.53 -12.32
C LEU A 109 17.22 11.62 -13.83
N LYS A 110 15.99 11.59 -14.37
CA LYS A 110 15.70 11.55 -15.81
C LYS A 110 16.35 10.36 -16.53
N ASP A 111 16.60 9.29 -15.77
CA ASP A 111 17.11 8.03 -16.30
C ASP A 111 15.93 7.22 -16.86
N ILE A 112 15.86 7.15 -18.18
CA ILE A 112 14.79 6.44 -18.91
C ILE A 112 14.82 4.95 -18.61
N THR A 113 16.01 4.36 -18.43
CA THR A 113 16.15 2.93 -18.14
C THR A 113 15.63 2.65 -16.74
N ALA A 114 16.10 3.38 -15.73
CA ALA A 114 15.63 3.19 -14.35
C ALA A 114 14.12 3.46 -14.21
N THR A 115 13.60 4.47 -14.92
CA THR A 115 12.17 4.78 -14.97
C THR A 115 11.37 3.62 -15.54
N SER A 116 11.81 3.07 -16.68
CA SER A 116 11.14 1.95 -17.34
C SER A 116 11.18 0.69 -16.48
N GLU A 117 12.32 0.38 -15.87
CA GLU A 117 12.48 -0.76 -14.95
C GLU A 117 11.55 -0.65 -13.74
N ARG A 118 11.43 0.56 -13.17
CA ARG A 118 10.51 0.82 -12.05
C ARG A 118 9.06 0.57 -12.48
N ILE A 119 8.61 1.14 -13.59
CA ILE A 119 7.25 0.94 -14.11
C ILE A 119 6.98 -0.55 -14.35
N ASP A 120 7.90 -1.25 -15.00
CA ASP A 120 7.77 -2.68 -15.29
C ASP A 120 7.69 -3.51 -14.01
N SER A 121 8.49 -3.18 -13.00
CA SER A 121 8.49 -3.89 -11.72
C SER A 121 7.12 -3.82 -11.02
N TRP A 122 6.46 -2.65 -11.03
CA TRP A 122 5.13 -2.46 -10.46
C TRP A 122 4.03 -3.04 -11.34
N MET A 123 4.17 -2.96 -12.67
CA MET A 123 3.25 -3.56 -13.62
C MET A 123 3.18 -5.08 -13.47
N ARG A 124 4.31 -5.74 -13.17
CA ARG A 124 4.38 -7.20 -13.00
C ARG A 124 3.49 -7.75 -11.89
N ILE A 125 3.17 -6.94 -10.88
CA ILE A 125 2.31 -7.33 -9.75
C ILE A 125 0.95 -7.83 -10.25
N ARG A 126 0.41 -7.24 -11.34
CA ARG A 126 -0.89 -7.64 -11.90
C ARG A 126 -0.94 -9.13 -12.28
N TYR A 127 0.18 -9.71 -12.70
CA TYR A 127 0.22 -11.13 -13.09
C TYR A 127 0.39 -12.07 -11.90
N LEU A 128 0.97 -11.57 -10.79
CA LEU A 128 1.26 -12.33 -9.59
C LEU A 128 0.09 -12.33 -8.59
N LEU A 129 -0.65 -11.22 -8.52
CA LEU A 129 -1.84 -11.06 -7.67
C LEU A 129 -3.15 -11.27 -8.44
N LYS A 130 -3.12 -11.12 -9.77
CA LYS A 130 -4.27 -11.33 -10.67
C LYS A 130 -5.56 -10.66 -10.18
N PRO A 131 -5.58 -9.36 -9.83
CA PRO A 131 -6.83 -8.70 -9.45
C PRO A 131 -7.86 -8.75 -10.60
N LEU A 132 -9.15 -8.58 -10.31
CA LEU A 132 -10.16 -8.46 -11.38
C LEU A 132 -10.05 -7.12 -12.10
N GLU A 133 -9.78 -6.05 -11.37
CA GLU A 133 -9.52 -4.71 -11.89
C GLU A 133 -8.11 -4.25 -11.52
N PHE A 134 -7.38 -3.68 -12.48
CA PHE A 134 -6.01 -3.21 -12.28
C PHE A 134 -5.79 -1.85 -12.92
N HIS A 135 -5.26 -0.91 -12.13
CA HIS A 135 -4.85 0.41 -12.61
C HIS A 135 -3.44 0.74 -12.13
N LEU A 136 -2.62 1.28 -13.03
CA LEU A 136 -1.33 1.87 -12.72
C LEU A 136 -1.39 3.35 -13.07
N LEU A 137 -1.26 4.20 -12.06
CA LEU A 137 -1.37 5.65 -12.16
C LEU A 137 0.01 6.27 -11.91
N PHE A 138 0.43 7.15 -12.82
CA PHE A 138 1.67 7.90 -12.65
C PHE A 138 1.36 9.24 -12.01
N ASP A 139 2.07 9.55 -10.94
CA ASP A 139 1.94 10.81 -10.22
C ASP A 139 3.32 11.37 -9.88
N ASN A 140 3.72 12.40 -10.63
CA ASN A 140 5.00 13.08 -10.45
C ASN A 140 4.98 14.08 -9.27
N ASN A 141 3.84 14.20 -8.57
CA ASN A 141 3.64 15.07 -7.42
C ASN A 141 3.27 14.27 -6.16
N MET A 142 3.70 13.00 -6.09
CA MET A 142 3.64 12.24 -4.84
C MET A 142 4.27 13.08 -3.72
N PRO A 143 3.59 13.24 -2.56
CA PRO A 143 4.10 14.07 -1.47
C PRO A 143 5.48 13.56 -1.02
N MET A 144 6.39 14.51 -0.76
CA MET A 144 7.74 14.25 -0.27
C MET A 144 7.76 14.09 1.25
#